data_AF-A0AAJ1QEJ9-F1
#
_entry.id   AF-A0AAJ1QEJ9-F1
#
_cell.length_a   1.000
_cell.length_b   1.000
_cell.length_c   1.000
_cell.angle_alpha   90.00
_cell.angle_beta   90.00
_cell.angle_gamma   90.00
#
_symmetry.space_group_name_H-M   'P 1'
#
loop_
_entity.id
_entity.type
_entity.pdbx_description
1 polymer ?
#
loop_
_entity_poly.entity_id
_entity_poly.type
_entity_poly.pdbx_seq_one_letter_code
_entity_poly.pdbx_strand_id
1 'polypeptide(L)'
;MNFFLQIDYEFLRWIQANRIVFLDPLFYWISSYTFIISIMILGFIGLFYIKNKVKSFQIKYYSLLLIFIASSTFSLILKYIVKRPRPFVVHPAIIQLYETSTFSFPSGHTSIAFTLAFSLVFFSLKKYYVILIFIWALLVAYSRMVLGAHYVSDIVTSILIGFMFSLLIKPISKEWIVRKT
;
A
#
# COMPACT_ATOMS: atom_id res chain seq x y z
N MET A 1 10.64 28.35 -1.79
CA MET A 1 10.34 26.90 -1.72
C MET A 1 9.44 26.55 -2.90
N ASN A 2 9.65 25.42 -3.59
CA ASN A 2 8.79 25.01 -4.70
C ASN A 2 7.35 24.84 -4.19
N PHE A 3 6.36 25.43 -4.88
CA PHE A 3 4.94 25.40 -4.54
C PHE A 3 4.44 23.99 -4.18
N PHE A 4 4.86 22.97 -4.95
CA PHE A 4 4.47 21.58 -4.70
C PHE A 4 5.01 21.02 -3.38
N LEU A 5 6.27 21.35 -3.03
CA LEU A 5 6.87 20.92 -1.76
C LEU A 5 6.20 21.61 -0.57
N GLN A 6 5.75 22.85 -0.77
CA GLN A 6 5.04 23.59 0.26
C GLN A 6 3.65 23.01 0.53
N ILE A 7 2.90 22.64 -0.51
CA ILE A 7 1.60 21.95 -0.33
C ILE A 7 1.79 20.63 0.42
N ASP A 8 2.79 19.83 0.03
CA ASP A 8 3.09 18.55 0.66
C ASP A 8 3.34 18.69 2.17
N TYR A 9 4.12 19.71 2.54
CA TYR A 9 4.45 20.03 3.93
C TYR A 9 3.24 20.55 4.70
N GLU A 10 2.54 21.56 4.17
CA GLU A 10 1.40 22.18 4.86
C GLU A 10 0.27 21.20 5.11
N PHE A 11 0.00 20.32 4.14
CA PHE A 11 -1.00 19.28 4.31
C PHE A 11 -0.63 18.28 5.41
N LEU A 12 0.62 17.82 5.43
CA LEU A 12 1.11 16.93 6.48
C LEU A 12 1.10 17.61 7.86
N ARG A 13 1.52 18.88 7.92
CA ARG A 13 1.50 19.69 9.14
C ARG A 13 0.08 19.84 9.66
N TRP A 14 -0.89 20.09 8.78
CA TRP A 14 -2.30 20.17 9.14
C TRP A 14 -2.82 18.84 9.71
N ILE A 15 -2.47 17.70 9.10
CA ILE A 15 -2.81 16.37 9.65
C ILE A 15 -2.23 16.21 11.06
N GLN A 16 -0.95 16.52 11.26
CA GLN A 16 -0.32 16.39 12.57
C GLN A 16 -0.89 17.34 13.62
N ALA A 17 -1.25 18.56 13.23
CA ALA A 17 -1.84 19.54 14.15
C ALA A 17 -3.27 19.16 14.58
N ASN A 18 -4.01 18.43 13.74
CA ASN A 18 -5.40 18.06 13.97
C ASN A 18 -5.59 16.57 14.29
N ARG A 19 -4.50 15.82 14.51
CA ARG A 19 -4.59 14.39 14.84
C ARG A 19 -5.16 14.21 16.24
N ILE A 20 -5.97 13.17 16.40
CA ILE A 20 -6.47 12.75 17.71
C ILE A 20 -5.37 11.95 18.39
N VAL A 21 -4.66 12.57 19.33
CA VAL A 21 -3.48 11.97 20.02
C VAL A 21 -3.80 10.60 20.64
N PHE A 22 -5.01 10.43 21.19
CA PHE A 22 -5.47 9.15 21.74
C PHE A 22 -5.44 7.99 20.73
N LEU A 23 -5.54 8.28 19.42
CA LEU A 23 -5.49 7.27 18.35
C LEU A 23 -4.08 6.99 17.83
N ASP A 24 -3.03 7.68 18.29
CA ASP A 24 -1.66 7.43 17.84
C ASP A 24 -1.24 5.95 18.02
N PRO A 25 -1.52 5.27 19.15
CA PRO A 25 -1.14 3.87 19.33
C PRO A 25 -1.83 2.95 18.31
N LEU A 26 -3.08 3.25 17.93
CA LEU A 26 -3.79 2.53 16.89
C LEU A 26 -3.11 2.70 15.53
N PHE A 27 -2.76 3.93 15.15
CA PHE A 27 -2.09 4.19 13.88
C PHE A 27 -0.68 3.58 13.86
N TYR A 28 0.03 3.63 14.98
CA TYR A 28 1.32 2.96 15.15
C TYR A 28 1.20 1.46 14.94
N TRP A 29 0.18 0.84 15.55
CA TRP A 29 -0.12 -0.58 15.38
C TRP A 29 -0.44 -0.90 13.91
N ILE A 30 -1.38 -0.19 13.28
CA ILE A 30 -1.75 -0.39 11.87
C ILE A 30 -0.52 -0.35 10.96
N SER A 31 0.35 0.64 11.16
CA SER A 31 1.62 0.74 10.45
C SER A 31 2.53 -0.46 10.72
N SER A 32 2.79 -0.77 11.98
CA SER A 32 3.74 -1.83 12.38
C SER A 32 3.36 -3.20 11.83
N TYR A 33 2.06 -3.49 11.74
CA TYR A 33 1.55 -4.80 11.29
C TYR A 33 1.19 -4.85 9.79
N THR A 34 1.45 -3.79 9.02
CA THR A 34 1.06 -3.74 7.59
C THR A 34 1.63 -4.92 6.80
N PHE A 35 2.91 -5.22 6.98
CA PHE A 35 3.58 -6.30 6.24
C PHE A 35 3.03 -7.68 6.61
N ILE A 36 2.93 -7.99 7.91
CA ILE A 36 2.43 -9.30 8.35
C ILE A 36 0.96 -9.51 7.98
N ILE A 37 0.11 -8.49 8.09
CA ILE A 37 -1.29 -8.54 7.64
C ILE A 37 -1.35 -8.82 6.12
N SER A 38 -0.46 -8.19 5.33
CA SER A 38 -0.37 -8.43 3.89
C SER A 38 -0.03 -9.88 3.56
N ILE A 39 0.96 -10.45 4.25
CA ILE A 39 1.37 -11.86 4.09
C ILE A 39 0.25 -12.80 4.54
N MET A 40 -0.46 -12.49 5.62
CA MET A 40 -1.61 -13.29 6.09
C MET A 40 -2.72 -13.30 5.05
N ILE A 41 -3.08 -12.15 4.47
CA ILE A 41 -4.09 -12.04 3.41
C ILE A 41 -3.68 -12.90 2.19
N LEU A 42 -2.42 -12.78 1.74
CA LEU A 42 -1.89 -13.60 0.66
C LEU A 42 -1.96 -15.09 1.00
N GLY A 43 -1.58 -15.48 2.21
CA GLY A 43 -1.64 -16.87 2.68
C GLY A 43 -3.06 -17.43 2.68
N PHE A 44 -4.05 -16.69 3.21
CA PHE A 44 -5.45 -17.12 3.20
C PHE A 44 -6.00 -17.30 1.78
N ILE A 45 -5.67 -16.39 0.87
CA ILE A 45 -6.04 -16.52 -0.56
C ILE A 45 -5.35 -17.75 -1.16
N GLY A 46 -4.06 -17.92 -0.89
CA GLY A 46 -3.28 -19.06 -1.35
C GLY A 46 -3.87 -20.40 -0.91
N LEU A 47 -4.30 -20.52 0.35
CA LEU A 47 -4.95 -21.72 0.86
C LEU A 47 -6.23 -22.07 0.09
N PHE A 48 -7.06 -21.07 -0.25
CA PHE A 48 -8.27 -21.29 -1.04
C PHE A 48 -7.94 -21.66 -2.50
N TYR A 49 -7.03 -20.93 -3.12
CA TYR A 49 -6.73 -21.05 -4.55
C TYR A 49 -5.82 -22.25 -4.89
N ILE A 50 -4.92 -22.68 -4.00
CA ILE A 50 -4.04 -23.84 -4.19
C ILE A 50 -4.78 -25.16 -3.92
N LYS A 51 -5.61 -25.22 -2.86
CA LYS A 51 -6.44 -26.40 -2.57
C LYS A 51 -7.41 -26.69 -3.71
N ASN A 52 -7.90 -25.64 -4.36
CA ASN A 52 -8.69 -25.76 -5.55
C ASN A 52 -7.77 -26.16 -6.73
N LYS A 53 -7.70 -27.46 -7.04
CA LYS A 53 -6.80 -28.05 -8.06
C LYS A 53 -7.06 -27.57 -9.51
N VAL A 54 -7.88 -26.54 -9.70
CA VAL A 54 -8.11 -25.90 -10.99
C VAL A 54 -6.92 -24.99 -11.30
N LYS A 55 -6.16 -25.33 -12.34
CA LYS A 55 -4.94 -24.60 -12.78
C LYS A 55 -5.15 -23.09 -12.91
N SER A 56 -6.34 -22.65 -13.29
CA SER A 56 -6.72 -21.22 -13.37
C SER A 56 -6.50 -20.46 -12.09
N PHE A 57 -6.88 -21.06 -10.97
CA PHE A 57 -6.86 -20.43 -9.67
C PHE A 57 -5.41 -20.36 -9.19
N GLN A 58 -4.65 -21.45 -9.39
CA GLN A 58 -3.22 -21.45 -9.12
C GLN A 58 -2.48 -20.37 -9.92
N ILE A 59 -2.73 -20.24 -11.23
CA ILE A 59 -2.13 -19.19 -12.07
C ILE A 59 -2.45 -17.80 -11.51
N LYS A 60 -3.73 -17.50 -11.24
CA LYS A 60 -4.13 -16.20 -10.65
C LYS A 60 -3.36 -15.91 -9.36
N TYR A 61 -3.29 -16.89 -8.46
CA TYR A 61 -2.59 -16.73 -7.19
C TYR A 61 -1.08 -16.48 -7.37
N TYR A 62 -0.40 -17.24 -8.23
CA TYR A 62 1.02 -17.01 -8.51
C TYR A 62 1.28 -15.65 -9.17
N SER A 63 0.37 -15.19 -10.05
CA SER A 63 0.45 -13.83 -10.61
C SER A 63 0.32 -12.76 -9.54
N LEU A 64 -0.56 -12.95 -8.54
CA LEU A 64 -0.68 -12.04 -7.40
C LEU A 64 0.61 -11.98 -6.58
N LEU A 65 1.22 -13.12 -6.28
CA LEU A 65 2.52 -13.16 -5.58
C LEU A 65 3.61 -12.44 -6.37
N LEU A 66 3.70 -12.71 -7.68
CA LEU A 66 4.68 -12.07 -8.56
C LEU A 66 4.50 -10.55 -8.56
N ILE A 67 3.25 -10.07 -8.64
CA ILE A 67 2.94 -8.63 -8.66
C ILE A 67 3.23 -7.96 -7.33
N PHE A 68 2.95 -8.64 -6.21
CA PHE A 68 3.32 -8.17 -4.89
C PHE A 68 4.83 -7.97 -4.74
N ILE A 69 5.62 -8.95 -5.21
CA ILE A 69 7.09 -8.89 -5.19
C ILE A 69 7.58 -7.79 -6.14
N ALA A 70 7.01 -7.72 -7.34
CA ALA A 70 7.43 -6.76 -8.37
C ALA A 70 7.15 -5.31 -7.95
N SER A 71 5.97 -5.01 -7.40
CA SER A 71 5.64 -3.65 -6.94
C SER A 71 6.47 -3.24 -5.72
N SER A 72 6.75 -4.18 -4.81
CA SER A 72 7.60 -3.95 -3.64
C SER A 72 9.05 -3.65 -4.06
N THR A 73 9.57 -4.44 -5.00
CA THR A 73 10.90 -4.25 -5.58
C THR A 73 11.00 -2.91 -6.31
N PHE A 74 10.01 -2.59 -7.14
CA PHE A 74 9.95 -1.31 -7.84
C PHE A 74 9.91 -0.11 -6.88
N SER A 75 9.09 -0.20 -5.82
CA SER A 75 9.04 0.83 -4.77
C SER A 75 10.38 0.99 -4.04
N LEU A 76 11.09 -0.11 -3.80
CA LEU A 76 12.42 -0.08 -3.19
C LEU A 76 13.45 0.58 -4.12
N ILE A 77 13.44 0.24 -5.40
CA ILE A 77 14.31 0.86 -6.42
C ILE A 77 14.05 2.37 -6.47
N LEU A 78 12.79 2.81 -6.59
CA LEU A 78 12.44 4.23 -6.59
C LEU A 78 12.91 4.94 -5.31
N LYS A 79 12.84 4.26 -4.17
CA LYS A 79 13.30 4.81 -2.89
C LYS A 79 14.77 5.16 -2.89
N TYR A 80 15.61 4.33 -3.50
CA TYR A 80 17.05 4.58 -3.61
C TYR A 80 17.44 5.44 -4.82
N ILE A 81 16.57 5.62 -5.81
CA ILE A 81 16.77 6.58 -6.90
C ILE A 81 16.45 8.00 -6.42
N VAL A 82 15.26 8.20 -5.83
CA VAL A 82 14.76 9.54 -5.48
C VAL A 82 15.41 10.07 -4.21
N LYS A 83 15.74 9.19 -3.25
CA LYS A 83 16.43 9.54 -1.99
C LYS A 83 15.82 10.73 -1.23
N ARG A 84 14.49 10.87 -1.29
CA ARG A 84 13.80 11.99 -0.65
C ARG A 84 13.94 11.90 0.88
N PRO A 85 14.35 12.98 1.58
CA PRO A 85 14.40 13.00 3.03
C PRO A 85 13.01 12.90 3.64
N ARG A 86 12.90 12.41 4.88
CA ARG A 86 11.63 12.30 5.59
C ARG A 86 11.15 13.64 6.15
N PRO A 87 9.84 13.81 6.35
CA PRO A 87 9.29 15.06 6.89
C PRO A 87 9.96 15.53 8.18
N PHE A 88 10.11 14.64 9.17
CA PHE A 88 10.72 14.97 10.46
C PHE A 88 12.22 15.29 10.38
N VAL A 89 12.91 14.91 9.29
CA VAL A 89 14.33 15.24 9.08
C VAL A 89 14.48 16.68 8.62
N VAL A 90 13.56 17.17 7.79
CA VAL A 90 13.63 18.50 7.16
C VAL A 90 12.87 19.56 7.97
N HIS A 91 11.80 19.15 8.65
CA HIS A 91 10.86 20.06 9.29
C HIS A 91 10.74 19.74 10.79
N PRO A 92 11.35 20.55 11.68
CA PRO A 92 11.31 20.32 13.13
C PRO A 92 9.90 20.29 13.75
N ALA A 93 8.94 20.94 13.10
CA ALA A 93 7.54 20.95 13.55
C ALA A 93 6.79 19.63 13.32
N ILE A 94 7.38 18.70 12.54
CA ILE A 94 6.81 17.37 12.31
C ILE A 94 7.35 16.42 13.37
N ILE A 95 6.46 15.86 14.17
CA ILE A 95 6.81 14.88 15.20
C ILE A 95 7.01 13.52 14.52
N GLN A 96 8.13 12.86 14.84
CA GLN A 96 8.39 11.49 14.43
C GLN A 96 7.75 10.53 15.44
N LEU A 97 6.64 9.90 15.07
CA LEU A 97 5.96 8.91 15.92
C LEU A 97 6.23 7.46 15.49
N TYR A 98 6.91 7.25 14.36
CA TYR A 98 7.29 5.93 13.86
C TYR A 98 8.78 5.90 13.53
N GLU A 99 9.48 4.93 14.08
CA GLU A 99 10.92 4.76 13.87
C GLU A 99 11.22 4.27 12.46
N THR A 100 12.00 5.04 11.72
CA THR A 100 12.45 4.69 10.38
C THR A 100 13.64 5.55 9.98
N SER A 101 14.68 4.92 9.43
CA SER A 101 15.95 5.58 9.07
C SER A 101 16.16 5.70 7.56
N THR A 102 15.23 5.23 6.74
CA THR A 102 15.34 5.22 5.26
C THR A 102 14.62 6.41 4.61
N PHE A 103 14.74 6.56 3.29
CA PHE A 103 14.10 7.63 2.51
C PHE A 103 12.56 7.57 2.55
N SER A 104 11.90 8.72 2.37
CA SER A 104 10.43 8.85 2.41
C SER A 104 9.75 8.31 1.15
N PHE A 105 10.22 8.70 -0.03
CA PHE A 105 9.53 8.41 -1.28
C PHE A 105 9.87 7.01 -1.84
N PRO A 106 8.93 6.28 -2.45
CA PRO A 106 7.51 6.26 -2.10
C PRO A 106 7.27 5.54 -0.77
N SER A 107 6.04 5.58 -0.25
CA SER A 107 5.66 4.83 0.96
C SER A 107 5.54 3.32 0.69
N GLY A 108 6.44 2.50 1.25
CA GLY A 108 6.40 1.04 1.09
C GLY A 108 5.15 0.40 1.70
N HIS A 109 4.74 0.86 2.88
CA HIS A 109 3.54 0.36 3.57
C HIS A 109 2.28 0.59 2.73
N THR A 110 2.13 1.82 2.22
CA THR A 110 1.02 2.19 1.33
C THR A 110 1.07 1.40 0.03
N SER A 111 2.25 1.24 -0.59
CA SER A 111 2.37 0.53 -1.87
C SER A 111 1.95 -0.92 -1.73
N ILE A 112 2.38 -1.60 -0.67
CA ILE A 112 2.03 -2.99 -0.35
C ILE A 112 0.52 -3.12 -0.15
N ALA A 113 -0.07 -2.26 0.70
CA ALA A 113 -1.49 -2.32 1.01
C ALA A 113 -2.39 -2.07 -0.20
N PHE A 114 -2.06 -1.05 -1.02
CA PHE A 114 -2.84 -0.72 -2.22
C PHE A 114 -2.60 -1.71 -3.37
N THR A 115 -1.40 -2.29 -3.52
CA THR A 115 -1.17 -3.36 -4.50
C THR A 115 -2.12 -4.52 -4.22
N LEU A 116 -2.25 -4.94 -2.95
CA LEU A 116 -3.20 -5.97 -2.55
C LEU A 116 -4.65 -5.54 -2.82
N ALA A 117 -5.06 -4.37 -2.33
CA ALA A 117 -6.43 -3.88 -2.48
C ALA A 117 -6.89 -3.86 -3.94
N PHE A 118 -6.08 -3.28 -4.85
CA PHE A 118 -6.42 -3.23 -6.26
C PHE A 118 -6.36 -4.61 -6.94
N SER A 119 -5.39 -5.45 -6.60
CA SER A 119 -5.25 -6.78 -7.20
C SER A 119 -6.47 -7.67 -6.91
N LEU A 120 -7.05 -7.55 -5.72
CA LEU A 120 -8.17 -8.38 -5.29
C LEU A 120 -9.50 -8.03 -5.95
N VAL A 121 -9.60 -6.88 -6.61
CA VAL A 121 -10.72 -6.55 -7.50
C VAL A 121 -10.87 -7.61 -8.60
N PHE A 122 -9.78 -8.26 -9.02
CA PHE A 122 -9.77 -9.25 -10.11
C PHE A 122 -9.98 -10.70 -9.64
N PHE A 123 -10.19 -10.94 -8.34
CA PHE A 123 -10.23 -12.28 -7.73
C PHE A 123 -11.66 -12.83 -7.53
N SER A 124 -12.67 -12.25 -8.18
CA SER A 124 -14.08 -12.68 -8.07
C SER A 124 -14.55 -12.85 -6.61
N LEU A 125 -13.96 -12.09 -5.68
CA LEU A 125 -14.33 -12.09 -4.27
C LEU A 125 -15.65 -11.33 -4.09
N LYS A 126 -16.38 -11.64 -3.01
CA LYS A 126 -17.56 -10.84 -2.64
C LYS A 126 -17.13 -9.39 -2.40
N LYS A 127 -17.93 -8.44 -2.90
CA LYS A 127 -17.62 -7.00 -2.90
C LYS A 127 -17.20 -6.46 -1.52
N TYR A 128 -17.82 -6.95 -0.43
CA TYR A 128 -17.49 -6.51 0.91
C TYR A 128 -16.05 -6.82 1.34
N TYR A 129 -15.47 -7.95 0.90
CA TYR A 129 -14.07 -8.27 1.21
C TYR A 129 -13.12 -7.27 0.55
N VAL A 130 -13.39 -6.91 -0.71
CA VAL A 130 -12.60 -5.92 -1.44
C VAL A 130 -12.70 -4.56 -0.74
N ILE A 131 -13.91 -4.14 -0.35
CA ILE A 131 -14.13 -2.88 0.37
C ILE A 131 -13.36 -2.85 1.70
N LEU A 132 -13.42 -3.92 2.50
CA LEU A 132 -12.69 -4.00 3.77
C LEU A 132 -11.18 -3.83 3.59
N ILE A 133 -10.62 -4.40 2.52
CA ILE A 133 -9.18 -4.29 2.23
C ILE A 133 -8.83 -2.88 1.76
N PHE A 134 -9.69 -2.21 0.99
CA PHE A 134 -9.50 -0.79 0.67
C PHE A 134 -9.58 0.11 1.91
N ILE A 135 -10.51 -0.14 2.82
CA ILE A 135 -10.60 0.59 4.10
C ILE A 135 -9.30 0.41 4.88
N TRP A 136 -8.82 -0.83 5.02
CA TRP A 136 -7.55 -1.10 5.67
C TRP A 136 -6.37 -0.40 4.96
N ALA A 137 -6.30 -0.43 3.62
CA ALA A 137 -5.24 0.25 2.87
C ALA A 137 -5.27 1.78 3.05
N LEU A 138 -6.46 2.38 3.11
CA LEU A 138 -6.64 3.80 3.42
C LEU A 138 -6.20 4.12 4.86
N LEU A 139 -6.53 3.27 5.83
CA LEU A 139 -6.05 3.41 7.21
C LEU A 139 -4.53 3.31 7.29
N VAL A 140 -3.90 2.39 6.55
CA VAL A 140 -2.45 2.29 6.43
C VAL A 140 -1.88 3.60 5.86
N ALA A 141 -2.39 4.08 4.73
CA ALA A 141 -1.94 5.34 4.12
C ALA A 141 -2.06 6.54 5.07
N TYR A 142 -3.20 6.67 5.73
CA TYR A 142 -3.46 7.74 6.68
C TYR A 142 -2.52 7.65 7.89
N SER A 143 -2.32 6.45 8.44
CA SER A 143 -1.39 6.22 9.57
C SER A 143 0.03 6.72 9.26
N ARG A 144 0.50 6.58 8.01
CA ARG A 144 1.85 7.04 7.62
C ARG A 144 2.01 8.56 7.68
N MET A 145 0.95 9.31 7.43
CA MET A 145 0.95 10.78 7.55
C MET A 145 0.76 11.22 9.01
N VAL A 146 -0.17 10.60 9.74
CA VAL A 146 -0.39 10.87 11.17
C VAL A 146 0.90 10.68 11.97
N LEU A 147 1.65 9.61 11.67
CA LEU A 147 2.90 9.30 12.36
C LEU A 147 4.11 10.13 11.88
N GLY A 148 3.89 11.10 10.97
CA GLY A 148 4.93 12.00 10.46
C GLY A 148 5.94 11.36 9.51
N ALA A 149 5.70 10.14 9.06
CA ALA A 149 6.69 9.37 8.32
C ALA A 149 6.75 9.73 6.83
N HIS A 150 5.65 10.18 6.23
CA HIS A 150 5.52 10.39 4.78
C HIS A 150 4.71 11.63 4.43
N TYR A 151 5.06 12.25 3.31
CA TYR A 151 4.29 13.33 2.67
C TYR A 151 3.11 12.76 1.87
N VAL A 152 2.13 13.60 1.54
CA VAL A 152 0.96 13.17 0.75
C VAL A 152 1.35 12.69 -0.65
N SER A 153 2.33 13.32 -1.31
CA SER A 153 2.81 12.84 -2.62
C SER A 153 3.51 11.46 -2.55
N ASP A 154 4.14 11.10 -1.43
CA ASP A 154 4.68 9.75 -1.23
C ASP A 154 3.55 8.71 -1.22
N ILE A 155 2.42 9.07 -0.60
CA ILE A 155 1.21 8.24 -0.49
C ILE A 155 0.53 8.11 -1.84
N VAL A 156 0.29 9.22 -2.53
CA VAL A 156 -0.35 9.24 -3.86
C VAL A 156 0.46 8.41 -4.85
N THR A 157 1.79 8.57 -4.87
CA THR A 157 2.65 7.78 -5.75
C THR A 157 2.54 6.29 -5.42
N SER A 158 2.56 5.90 -4.15
CA SER A 158 2.39 4.50 -3.76
C SER A 158 1.05 3.90 -4.17
N ILE A 159 -0.03 4.68 -4.11
CA ILE A 159 -1.36 4.27 -4.60
C ILE A 159 -1.30 4.04 -6.11
N LEU A 160 -0.68 4.95 -6.87
CA LEU A 160 -0.51 4.83 -8.32
C LEU A 160 0.32 3.59 -8.68
N ILE A 161 1.42 3.33 -7.97
CA ILE A 161 2.24 2.12 -8.15
C ILE A 161 1.37 0.88 -7.93
N GLY A 162 0.63 0.81 -6.82
CA GLY A 162 -0.24 -0.32 -6.53
C GLY A 162 -1.30 -0.55 -7.60
N PHE A 163 -1.91 0.53 -8.09
CA PHE A 163 -2.88 0.47 -9.18
C PHE A 163 -2.24 -0.04 -10.48
N MET A 164 -1.14 0.57 -10.93
CA MET A 164 -0.47 0.20 -12.18
C MET A 164 -0.05 -1.27 -12.20
N PHE A 165 0.55 -1.76 -11.12
CA PHE A 165 0.98 -3.16 -11.03
C PHE A 165 -0.21 -4.13 -10.98
N SER A 166 -1.32 -3.75 -10.32
CA SER A 166 -2.53 -4.60 -10.29
C SER A 166 -3.16 -4.81 -11.66
N LEU A 167 -3.01 -3.85 -12.59
CA LEU A 167 -3.56 -3.96 -13.94
C LEU A 167 -2.94 -5.13 -14.73
N LEU A 168 -1.74 -5.58 -14.36
CA LEU A 168 -1.08 -6.74 -14.95
C LEU A 168 -1.83 -8.05 -14.68
N ILE A 169 -2.72 -8.10 -13.68
CA ILE A 169 -3.61 -9.26 -13.41
C ILE A 169 -4.78 -9.32 -14.40
N LYS A 170 -5.20 -8.19 -14.94
CA LYS A 170 -6.44 -8.07 -15.72
C LYS A 170 -6.49 -9.02 -16.93
N PRO A 171 -5.46 -9.16 -17.78
CA PRO A 171 -5.48 -10.10 -18.91
C PRO A 171 -5.70 -11.55 -18.44
N ILE A 172 -4.99 -11.95 -17.37
CA ILE A 172 -5.06 -13.29 -16.75
C ILE A 172 -6.45 -13.56 -16.18
N SER A 173 -7.12 -12.52 -15.69
CA SER A 173 -8.49 -12.62 -15.20
C SER A 173 -9.54 -12.76 -16.32
N LYS A 174 -9.30 -12.15 -17.49
CA LYS A 174 -10.25 -12.10 -18.62
C LYS A 174 -10.20 -13.33 -19.52
N GLU A 175 -9.01 -13.89 -19.78
CA GLU A 175 -8.85 -15.11 -20.59
C GLU A 175 -9.68 -16.30 -20.05
N TRP A 176 -10.04 -16.24 -18.77
CA TRP A 176 -10.87 -17.25 -18.12
C TRP A 176 -12.38 -17.07 -18.29
N ILE A 177 -12.86 -15.86 -18.55
CA ILE A 177 -14.30 -15.61 -18.77
C ILE A 177 -14.71 -16.07 -20.16
N VAL A 178 -13.83 -15.91 -21.15
CA VAL A 178 -14.12 -16.26 -22.56
C VAL A 178 -14.14 -17.78 -22.80
N ARG A 179 -13.48 -18.59 -21.95
CA ARG A 179 -13.49 -20.07 -22.08
C ARG A 179 -14.71 -20.75 -21.43
N LYS A 180 -15.65 -19.98 -20.86
CA LYS A 180 -16.86 -20.50 -20.19
C LYS A 180 -18.18 -20.08 -20.87
N THR A 181 -18.11 -19.47 -22.04
CA THR A 181 -19.24 -19.18 -22.94
C THR A 181 -19.04 -19.93 -24.23
#